data_AF-A0A7Y0JJT1-F1
#
_entry.id   AF-A0A7Y0JJT1-F1
#
_cell.length_a   1.000
_cell.length_b   1.000
_cell.length_c   1.000
_cell.angle_alpha   90.00
_cell.angle_beta   90.00
_cell.angle_gamma   90.00
#
_symmetry.space_group_name_H-M   'P 1'
#
loop_
_entity.id
_entity.type
_entity.pdbx_description
1 polymer ?
#
loop_
_entity_poly.entity_id
_entity_poly.type
_entity_poly.pdbx_seq_one_letter_code
_entity_poly.pdbx_strand_id
1 'polypeptide(L)'
;MSRHHAHHHRLLRKLDWGPATLSSRRPLDAIIIPASRKAHRLGPLIDLASLCDTPLVLLASHDCDINEAATLVASRPGSARVVLVDVPTEIDQPALRLATSDKRVRAFSGDRDSNLSLKRNIGLLLARHRGWQKIMFLDDDITDITPDDVNRVAYYLDTNLFAGFKTLQFPDNSVVCHANRLAGRPQGIFVSGGALGVNTAGDRALDVFPDVYNEDWFAFAGEVQRHGVAHVGNIGQLEFNPFKDPARATFEEFGDLLAEGLYALFTDVGGLHRATENYWARFIEDRAKLIEGIQLDLAGHETHEKVQATESLKEAWKQLHTIQPADCVEFLGVWEQDRQQFGQASRQATRRTLDYHAAFEELGLKSWQEARFGVARMPELAEVNSAGAPR
;
A
#
# COMPACT_ATOMS: atom_id res chain seq x y z
N MET A 1 -11.06 -13.08 -24.55
CA MET A 1 -9.75 -13.73 -24.45
C MET A 1 -9.13 -13.23 -23.17
N SER A 2 -8.69 -14.09 -22.26
CA SER A 2 -7.81 -13.67 -21.16
C SER A 2 -6.42 -13.45 -21.75
N ARG A 3 -5.73 -12.39 -21.35
CA ARG A 3 -4.32 -12.19 -21.68
C ARG A 3 -3.69 -11.28 -20.65
N HIS A 4 -2.45 -11.57 -20.25
CA HIS A 4 -1.65 -10.60 -19.52
C HIS A 4 -1.34 -9.39 -20.42
N HIS A 5 -1.63 -8.19 -19.95
CA HIS A 5 -1.42 -6.95 -20.71
C HIS A 5 -0.11 -6.31 -20.31
N ALA A 6 0.61 -5.75 -21.29
CA ALA A 6 1.82 -4.99 -20.99
C ALA A 6 1.53 -3.73 -20.16
N HIS A 7 0.34 -3.14 -20.29
CA HIS A 7 -0.04 -1.91 -19.60
C HIS A 7 -1.55 -1.85 -19.33
N HIS A 8 -1.93 -1.29 -18.18
CA HIS A 8 -3.33 -1.01 -17.81
C HIS A 8 -3.71 0.47 -17.94
N HIS A 9 -3.02 1.25 -18.77
CA HIS A 9 -3.18 2.72 -18.80
C HIS A 9 -4.61 3.22 -19.05
N ARG A 10 -5.48 2.38 -19.65
CA ARG A 10 -6.87 2.73 -19.96
C ARG A 10 -7.73 2.83 -18.70
N LEU A 11 -7.26 2.23 -17.61
CA LEU A 11 -7.88 2.25 -16.29
C LEU A 11 -7.43 3.46 -15.45
N LEU A 12 -6.56 4.31 -16.00
CA LEU A 12 -6.18 5.58 -15.39
C LEU A 12 -6.96 6.71 -16.02
N ARG A 13 -7.42 7.63 -15.19
CA ARG A 13 -7.90 8.90 -15.67
C ARG A 13 -6.73 9.87 -15.76
N LYS A 14 -6.34 10.19 -17.00
CA LYS A 14 -5.40 11.26 -17.24
C LYS A 14 -6.04 12.57 -16.81
N LEU A 15 -5.35 13.28 -15.93
CA LEU A 15 -5.82 14.56 -15.40
C LEU A 15 -5.20 15.69 -16.24
N ASP A 16 -5.95 16.77 -16.42
CA ASP A 16 -5.42 17.96 -17.06
C ASP A 16 -4.27 18.51 -16.22
N TRP A 17 -3.11 18.71 -16.83
CA TRP A 17 -1.99 19.40 -16.20
C TRP A 17 -2.36 20.88 -16.06
N GLY A 18 -3.12 21.21 -15.02
CA GLY A 18 -3.36 22.59 -14.61
C GLY A 18 -2.09 23.19 -13.98
N PRO A 19 -1.84 24.51 -14.15
CA PRO A 19 -0.71 25.17 -13.52
C PRO A 19 -0.74 25.04 -11.98
N ALA A 20 0.42 25.22 -11.33
CA ALA A 20 0.70 25.06 -9.90
C ALA A 20 -0.19 25.87 -8.91
N THR A 21 -1.25 26.53 -9.40
CA THR A 21 -2.20 27.35 -8.64
C THR A 21 -3.53 26.64 -8.39
N LEU A 22 -3.54 25.29 -8.43
CA LEU A 22 -4.73 24.51 -8.07
C LEU A 22 -5.00 24.65 -6.57
N SER A 23 -5.95 25.51 -6.21
CA SER A 23 -6.42 25.62 -4.83
C SER A 23 -7.39 24.48 -4.55
N SER A 24 -6.98 23.52 -3.72
CA SER A 24 -7.92 22.57 -3.14
C SER A 24 -8.92 23.28 -2.24
N ARG A 25 -10.12 22.73 -2.06
CA ARG A 25 -11.07 23.26 -1.06
C ARG A 25 -10.51 23.17 0.35
N ARG A 26 -9.64 22.18 0.59
CA ARG A 26 -8.96 21.88 1.85
C ARG A 26 -7.63 21.18 1.57
N PRO A 27 -6.55 21.50 2.31
CA PRO A 27 -5.28 20.79 2.26
C PRO A 27 -5.44 19.34 2.75
N LEU A 28 -4.35 18.55 2.69
CA LEU A 28 -4.32 17.26 3.37
C LEU A 28 -4.35 17.45 4.89
N ASP A 29 -5.04 16.57 5.58
CA ASP A 29 -5.08 16.54 7.04
C ASP A 29 -3.87 15.81 7.64
N ALA A 30 -3.32 14.83 6.91
CA ALA A 30 -2.14 14.08 7.31
C ALA A 30 -1.43 13.39 6.13
N ILE A 31 -0.12 13.19 6.29
CA ILE A 31 0.68 12.24 5.50
C ILE A 31 0.95 11.03 6.41
N ILE A 32 0.73 9.82 5.91
CA ILE A 32 0.88 8.57 6.66
C ILE A 32 1.97 7.72 6.01
N ILE A 33 2.99 7.36 6.78
CA ILE A 33 4.15 6.60 6.33
C ILE A 33 4.10 5.19 6.93
N PRO A 34 3.81 4.13 6.14
CA PRO A 34 4.01 2.76 6.59
C PRO A 34 5.51 2.41 6.56
N ALA A 35 6.24 2.77 7.62
CA ALA A 35 7.69 2.63 7.68
C ALA A 35 8.13 1.22 8.12
N SER A 36 9.02 0.59 7.34
CA SER A 36 9.64 -0.71 7.65
C SER A 36 11.16 -0.66 7.64
N ARG A 37 11.74 0.42 7.11
CA ARG A 37 13.19 0.61 6.94
C ARG A 37 13.74 1.53 8.02
N LYS A 38 15.06 1.50 8.19
CA LYS A 38 15.78 2.28 9.20
C LYS A 38 15.43 3.77 9.16
N ALA A 39 15.30 4.36 10.35
CA ALA A 39 14.79 5.71 10.55
C ALA A 39 15.54 6.81 9.76
N HIS A 40 16.85 6.66 9.53
CA HIS A 40 17.65 7.66 8.78
C HIS A 40 17.12 7.95 7.36
N ARG A 41 16.32 7.05 6.78
CA ARG A 41 15.72 7.24 5.44
C ARG A 41 14.52 8.18 5.44
N LEU A 42 13.94 8.47 6.61
CA LEU A 42 12.73 9.28 6.75
C LEU A 42 12.96 10.79 6.61
N GLY A 43 14.22 11.23 6.62
CA GLY A 43 14.58 12.66 6.59
C GLY A 43 13.85 13.47 5.51
N PRO A 44 13.90 13.06 4.22
CA PRO A 44 13.18 13.74 3.15
C PRO A 44 11.66 13.83 3.37
N LEU A 45 11.05 12.80 3.96
CA LEU A 45 9.60 12.78 4.19
C LEU A 45 9.18 13.66 5.38
N ILE A 46 10.03 13.74 6.41
CA ILE A 46 9.87 14.69 7.52
C ILE A 46 9.98 16.13 7.01
N ASP A 47 10.95 16.41 6.15
CA ASP A 47 11.12 17.74 5.53
C ASP A 47 9.92 18.10 4.66
N LEU A 48 9.44 17.16 3.83
CA LEU A 48 8.25 17.36 3.00
C LEU A 48 7.03 17.73 3.87
N ALA A 49 6.77 16.98 4.94
CA ALA A 49 5.68 17.26 5.86
C ALA A 49 5.81 18.65 6.50
N SER A 50 7.03 19.05 6.88
CA SER A 50 7.30 20.39 7.42
C SER A 50 7.06 21.49 6.39
N LEU A 51 7.46 21.29 5.13
CA LEU A 51 7.28 22.26 4.06
C LEU A 51 5.80 22.43 3.69
N CYS A 52 5.00 21.38 3.84
CA CYS A 52 3.56 21.40 3.58
C CYS A 52 2.73 21.89 4.77
N ASP A 53 3.34 22.07 5.95
CA ASP A 53 2.64 22.27 7.23
C ASP A 53 1.59 21.18 7.52
N THR A 54 1.91 19.94 7.13
CA THR A 54 1.01 18.78 7.25
C THR A 54 1.51 17.83 8.32
N PRO A 55 0.66 17.39 9.28
CA PRO A 55 1.04 16.37 10.25
C PRO A 55 1.54 15.08 9.57
N LEU A 56 2.58 14.49 10.13
CA LEU A 56 3.12 13.21 9.70
C LEU A 56 2.76 12.12 10.72
N VAL A 57 2.15 11.03 10.26
CA VAL A 57 1.94 9.82 11.07
C VAL A 57 2.86 8.74 10.54
N LEU A 58 3.75 8.25 11.38
CA LEU A 58 4.67 7.18 11.03
C LEU A 58 4.25 5.89 11.74
N LEU A 59 3.96 4.87 10.95
CA LEU A 59 3.55 3.55 11.40
C LEU A 59 4.76 2.60 11.24
N ALA A 60 5.57 2.50 12.29
CA ALA A 60 6.82 1.77 12.30
C ALA A 60 6.63 0.26 12.53
N SER A 61 7.50 -0.55 11.93
CA SER A 61 7.77 -1.92 12.33
C SER A 61 9.10 -2.39 11.71
N HIS A 62 9.48 -3.66 11.89
CA HIS A 62 10.69 -4.25 11.33
C HIS A 62 11.95 -3.45 11.73
N ASP A 63 12.68 -2.89 10.75
CA ASP A 63 13.93 -2.16 10.98
C ASP A 63 13.70 -0.69 11.36
N CYS A 64 12.46 -0.21 11.38
CA CYS A 64 12.13 1.15 11.79
C CYS A 64 11.86 1.20 13.31
N ASP A 65 12.78 1.81 14.07
CA ASP A 65 12.58 2.08 15.49
C ASP A 65 12.01 3.49 15.73
N ILE A 66 10.97 3.59 16.57
CA ILE A 66 10.29 4.86 16.82
C ILE A 66 11.13 5.86 17.64
N ASN A 67 12.09 5.40 18.44
CA ASN A 67 12.97 6.27 19.24
C ASN A 67 14.09 6.87 18.38
N GLU A 68 14.65 6.07 17.48
CA GLU A 68 15.58 6.56 16.44
C GLU A 68 14.88 7.59 15.55
N ALA A 69 13.64 7.30 15.12
CA ALA A 69 12.83 8.25 14.35
C ALA A 69 12.50 9.52 15.14
N ALA A 70 12.16 9.43 16.44
CA ALA A 70 11.96 10.60 17.29
C ALA A 70 13.22 11.47 17.41
N THR A 71 14.39 10.84 17.55
CA THR A 71 15.68 11.54 17.60
C THR A 71 15.96 12.25 16.28
N LEU A 72 15.68 11.59 15.15
CA LEU A 72 15.79 12.21 13.84
C LEU A 72 14.89 13.44 13.75
N VAL A 73 13.60 13.33 14.09
CA VAL A 73 12.66 14.46 14.07
C VAL A 73 13.13 15.61 14.95
N ALA A 74 13.59 15.32 16.18
CA ALA A 74 14.03 16.36 17.11
C ALA A 74 15.28 17.12 16.65
N SER A 75 16.14 16.48 15.86
CA SER A 75 17.36 17.08 15.30
C SER A 75 17.13 17.89 14.02
N ARG A 76 15.95 17.79 13.40
CA ARG A 76 15.64 18.47 12.13
C ARG A 76 14.87 19.76 12.35
N PRO A 77 15.40 20.93 11.94
CA PRO A 77 14.67 22.18 11.97
C PRO A 77 13.39 22.07 11.15
N GLY A 78 12.25 22.50 11.71
CA GLY A 78 10.97 22.44 11.02
C GLY A 78 9.79 22.56 11.98
N SER A 79 8.60 22.73 11.39
CA SER A 79 7.32 22.76 12.09
C SER A 79 6.61 21.40 12.10
N ALA A 80 7.15 20.39 11.42
CA ALA A 80 6.51 19.07 11.32
C ALA A 80 6.19 18.52 12.72
N ARG A 81 4.89 18.31 12.97
CA ARG A 81 4.41 17.49 14.07
C ARG A 81 4.38 16.05 13.60
N VAL A 82 5.19 15.20 14.23
CA VAL A 82 5.29 13.80 13.88
C VAL A 82 4.69 12.95 15.00
N VAL A 83 3.73 12.10 14.65
CA VAL A 83 3.19 11.06 15.52
C VAL A 83 3.81 9.74 15.10
N LEU A 84 4.56 9.12 16.00
CA LEU A 84 5.32 7.90 15.78
C LEU A 84 4.58 6.78 16.48
N VAL A 85 4.25 5.70 15.77
CA VAL A 85 3.51 4.56 16.31
C VAL A 85 4.30 3.31 16.01
N ASP A 86 4.56 2.50 17.04
CA ASP A 86 5.11 1.16 16.86
C ASP A 86 3.94 0.19 16.64
N VAL A 87 3.88 -0.39 15.44
CA VAL A 87 2.79 -1.25 15.00
C VAL A 87 3.13 -2.70 15.37
N PRO A 88 2.34 -3.34 16.25
CA PRO A 88 2.59 -4.71 16.63
C PRO A 88 2.37 -5.68 15.46
N THR A 89 3.00 -6.84 15.53
CA THR A 89 2.82 -7.93 14.56
C THR A 89 1.40 -8.49 14.57
N GLU A 90 0.74 -8.45 15.73
CA GLU A 90 -0.64 -8.88 15.92
C GLU A 90 -1.44 -7.78 16.60
N ILE A 91 -2.67 -7.56 16.11
CA ILE A 91 -3.58 -6.57 16.68
C ILE A 91 -4.89 -7.24 17.12
N ASP A 92 -5.31 -6.93 18.35
CA ASP A 92 -6.55 -7.44 18.93
C ASP A 92 -7.71 -6.47 18.69
N GLN A 93 -7.86 -6.02 17.43
CA GLN A 93 -8.96 -5.17 17.03
C GLN A 93 -9.75 -5.82 15.89
N PRO A 94 -11.05 -6.14 16.10
CA PRO A 94 -11.87 -6.82 15.09
C PRO A 94 -11.89 -6.11 13.73
N ALA A 95 -11.90 -4.78 13.71
CA ALA A 95 -11.92 -3.99 12.47
C ALA A 95 -10.61 -4.08 11.66
N LEU A 96 -9.52 -4.57 12.26
CA LEU A 96 -8.20 -4.71 11.64
C LEU A 96 -7.78 -6.18 11.48
N ARG A 97 -8.62 -7.12 11.95
CA ARG A 97 -8.45 -8.56 11.72
C ARG A 97 -9.14 -8.94 10.41
N LEU A 98 -8.37 -8.86 9.33
CA LEU A 98 -8.85 -9.21 8.01
C LEU A 98 -8.88 -10.73 7.85
N ALA A 99 -9.95 -11.26 7.27
CA ALA A 99 -10.02 -12.66 6.89
C ALA A 99 -9.00 -13.01 5.79
N THR A 100 -8.57 -12.03 4.98
CA THR A 100 -7.43 -12.21 4.07
C THR A 100 -6.09 -12.45 4.78
N SER A 101 -5.97 -12.06 6.06
CA SER A 101 -4.80 -12.38 6.91
C SER A 101 -4.88 -13.75 7.58
N ASP A 102 -5.97 -14.49 7.43
CA ASP A 102 -6.08 -15.84 8.01
C ASP A 102 -5.01 -16.76 7.42
N LYS A 103 -4.46 -17.63 8.27
CA LYS A 103 -3.37 -18.55 7.90
C LYS A 103 -3.65 -19.35 6.62
N ARG A 104 -4.90 -19.78 6.44
CA ARG A 104 -5.33 -20.52 5.24
C ARG A 104 -5.18 -19.68 3.97
N VAL A 105 -5.59 -18.41 4.00
CA VAL A 105 -5.55 -17.51 2.85
C VAL A 105 -4.12 -17.01 2.61
N ARG A 106 -3.38 -16.71 3.68
CA ARG A 106 -1.95 -16.35 3.59
C ARG A 106 -1.08 -17.44 2.95
N ALA A 107 -1.44 -18.72 3.12
CA ALA A 107 -0.75 -19.83 2.48
C ALA A 107 -0.75 -19.74 0.94
N PHE A 108 -1.76 -19.10 0.34
CA PHE A 108 -1.78 -18.83 -1.10
C PHE A 108 -0.63 -17.94 -1.56
N SER A 109 -0.12 -17.08 -0.68
CA SER A 109 1.03 -16.19 -0.93
C SER A 109 2.33 -16.74 -0.32
N GLY A 110 2.44 -18.07 -0.15
CA GLY A 110 3.64 -18.71 0.40
C GLY A 110 3.97 -18.28 1.83
N ASP A 111 2.95 -17.99 2.64
CA ASP A 111 3.08 -17.48 4.01
C ASP A 111 3.83 -16.13 4.12
N ARG A 112 3.75 -15.28 3.08
CA ARG A 112 4.29 -13.90 3.05
C ARG A 112 4.12 -13.20 4.41
N ASP A 113 5.22 -12.69 4.94
CA ASP A 113 5.26 -11.90 6.18
C ASP A 113 5.44 -10.42 5.86
N SER A 114 4.34 -9.67 5.90
CA SER A 114 4.34 -8.22 5.74
C SER A 114 3.12 -7.62 6.42
N ASN A 115 3.30 -6.46 7.02
CA ASN A 115 2.24 -5.72 7.70
C ASN A 115 1.86 -4.41 6.98
N LEU A 116 2.20 -4.27 5.70
CA LEU A 116 1.91 -3.06 4.91
C LEU A 116 0.40 -2.79 4.83
N SER A 117 -0.39 -3.82 4.51
CA SER A 117 -1.86 -3.78 4.52
C SER A 117 -2.40 -3.30 5.88
N LEU A 118 -1.93 -3.89 6.98
CA LEU A 118 -2.33 -3.52 8.34
C LEU A 118 -2.08 -2.03 8.62
N LYS A 119 -0.88 -1.52 8.29
CA LYS A 119 -0.53 -0.11 8.48
C LYS A 119 -1.42 0.83 7.66
N ARG A 120 -1.72 0.48 6.40
CA ARG A 120 -2.62 1.29 5.57
C ARG A 120 -4.04 1.31 6.14
N ASN A 121 -4.55 0.17 6.61
CA ASN A 121 -5.87 0.09 7.26
C ASN A 121 -5.93 0.82 8.60
N ILE A 122 -4.86 0.80 9.41
CA ILE A 122 -4.70 1.64 10.60
C ILE A 122 -4.81 3.12 10.21
N GLY A 123 -4.09 3.55 9.17
CA GLY A 123 -4.15 4.93 8.69
C GLY A 123 -5.54 5.37 8.26
N LEU A 124 -6.29 4.50 7.59
CA LEU A 124 -7.68 4.74 7.19
C LEU A 124 -8.62 4.91 8.39
N LEU A 125 -8.55 4.00 9.39
CA LEU A 125 -9.40 4.12 10.58
C LEU A 125 -8.99 5.29 11.46
N LEU A 126 -7.69 5.55 11.60
CA LEU A 126 -7.18 6.75 12.29
C LEU A 126 -7.75 8.01 11.66
N ALA A 127 -7.77 8.12 10.33
CA ALA A 127 -8.38 9.24 9.64
C ALA A 127 -9.86 9.41 10.01
N ARG A 128 -10.61 8.31 10.15
CA ARG A 128 -12.01 8.35 10.62
C ARG A 128 -12.14 8.83 12.05
N HIS A 129 -11.37 8.28 12.98
CA HIS A 129 -11.38 8.71 14.39
C HIS A 129 -10.96 10.17 14.55
N ARG A 130 -10.03 10.67 13.71
CA ARG A 130 -9.57 12.06 13.76
C ARG A 130 -10.46 13.04 12.98
N GLY A 131 -11.50 12.54 12.30
CA GLY A 131 -12.36 13.37 11.44
C GLY A 131 -11.64 13.96 10.22
N TRP A 132 -10.52 13.35 9.82
CA TRP A 132 -9.77 13.73 8.63
C TRP A 132 -10.56 13.41 7.37
N GLN A 133 -10.42 14.27 6.38
CA GLN A 133 -11.13 14.22 5.10
C GLN A 133 -10.22 13.82 3.96
N LYS A 134 -8.93 14.16 4.03
CA LYS A 134 -7.95 13.85 3.00
C LYS A 134 -6.64 13.45 3.65
N ILE A 135 -6.20 12.24 3.35
CA ILE A 135 -4.89 11.75 3.77
C ILE A 135 -4.07 11.34 2.55
N MET A 136 -2.77 11.21 2.72
CA MET A 136 -1.89 10.61 1.73
C MET A 136 -1.03 9.54 2.38
N PHE A 137 -1.04 8.33 1.82
CA PHE A 137 -0.04 7.32 2.08
C PHE A 137 1.21 7.60 1.25
N LEU A 138 2.37 7.41 1.87
CA LEU A 138 3.66 7.56 1.23
C LEU A 138 4.63 6.53 1.83
N ASP A 139 5.10 5.58 1.02
CA ASP A 139 6.04 4.56 1.49
C ASP A 139 7.40 5.18 1.81
N ASP A 140 8.16 4.56 2.72
CA ASP A 140 9.39 5.12 3.30
C ASP A 140 10.62 5.10 2.36
N ASP A 141 10.43 4.62 1.13
CA ASP A 141 11.41 4.60 0.04
C ASP A 141 11.02 5.47 -1.16
N ILE A 142 9.91 6.21 -1.09
CA ILE A 142 9.54 7.15 -2.16
C ILE A 142 10.47 8.37 -2.19
N THR A 143 10.85 8.78 -3.39
CA THR A 143 11.68 9.94 -3.68
C THR A 143 10.98 10.90 -4.65
N ASP A 144 11.54 12.10 -4.78
CA ASP A 144 11.15 13.12 -5.78
C ASP A 144 9.72 13.64 -5.67
N ILE A 145 9.08 13.46 -4.51
CA ILE A 145 7.81 14.08 -4.17
C ILE A 145 8.01 15.51 -3.66
N THR A 146 7.21 16.44 -4.16
CA THR A 146 7.31 17.88 -3.82
C THR A 146 6.06 18.39 -3.09
N PRO A 147 6.12 19.56 -2.42
CA PRO A 147 4.91 20.20 -1.87
C PRO A 147 3.82 20.46 -2.91
N ASP A 148 4.19 20.76 -4.16
CA ASP A 148 3.24 20.94 -5.26
C ASP A 148 2.52 19.63 -5.62
N ASP A 149 3.21 18.49 -5.54
CA ASP A 149 2.60 17.17 -5.70
C ASP A 149 1.57 16.89 -4.60
N VAL A 150 1.90 17.20 -3.34
CA VAL A 150 1.01 17.06 -2.18
C VAL A 150 -0.24 17.93 -2.35
N ASN A 151 -0.07 19.18 -2.76
CA ASN A 151 -1.19 20.09 -3.05
C ASN A 151 -2.07 19.59 -4.19
N ARG A 152 -1.46 19.00 -5.23
CA ARG A 152 -2.17 18.42 -6.37
C ARG A 152 -3.01 17.21 -5.97
N VAL A 153 -2.48 16.35 -5.09
CA VAL A 153 -3.26 15.27 -4.49
C VAL A 153 -4.46 15.84 -3.76
N ALA A 154 -4.25 16.81 -2.86
CA ALA A 154 -5.35 17.43 -2.11
C ALA A 154 -6.43 18.02 -3.02
N TYR A 155 -6.04 18.67 -4.13
CA TYR A 155 -6.96 19.18 -5.13
C TYR A 155 -7.77 18.06 -5.80
N TYR A 156 -7.10 17.01 -6.29
CA TYR A 156 -7.81 15.94 -6.98
C TYR A 156 -8.70 15.11 -6.05
N LEU A 157 -8.39 15.04 -4.75
CA LEU A 157 -9.27 14.40 -3.77
C LEU A 157 -10.59 15.16 -3.54
N ASP A 158 -10.77 16.40 -4.03
CA ASP A 158 -12.07 17.10 -3.95
C ASP A 158 -13.17 16.40 -4.77
N THR A 159 -12.79 15.66 -5.81
CA THR A 159 -13.73 15.00 -6.73
C THR A 159 -13.45 13.51 -6.92
N ASN A 160 -12.44 12.97 -6.24
CA ASN A 160 -12.01 11.58 -6.41
C ASN A 160 -11.86 10.89 -5.06
N LEU A 161 -12.11 9.58 -5.07
CA LEU A 161 -11.83 8.75 -3.89
C LEU A 161 -10.33 8.52 -3.72
N PHE A 162 -9.64 8.29 -4.85
CA PHE A 162 -8.20 8.02 -4.90
C PHE A 162 -7.50 8.95 -5.89
N ALA A 163 -6.30 9.39 -5.52
CA ALA A 163 -5.43 10.17 -6.38
C ALA A 163 -3.97 9.80 -6.10
N GLY A 164 -3.26 9.21 -7.07
CA GLY A 164 -1.93 8.66 -6.82
C GLY A 164 -0.95 8.84 -7.97
N PHE A 165 0.27 8.36 -7.75
CA PHE A 165 1.39 8.53 -8.65
C PHE A 165 1.86 7.21 -9.24
N LYS A 166 2.54 7.32 -10.38
CA LYS A 166 3.35 6.22 -10.91
C LYS A 166 4.78 6.37 -10.44
N THR A 167 5.38 5.28 -10.01
CA THR A 167 6.80 5.24 -9.67
C THR A 167 7.60 4.91 -10.92
N LEU A 168 8.14 5.92 -11.61
CA LEU A 168 8.85 5.72 -12.88
C LEU A 168 10.36 5.54 -12.69
N GLN A 169 10.95 6.22 -11.71
CA GLN A 169 12.37 6.06 -11.38
C GLN A 169 12.48 4.89 -10.42
N PHE A 170 12.99 3.77 -10.96
CA PHE A 170 12.87 2.42 -10.39
C PHE A 170 11.39 1.99 -10.25
N PRO A 171 10.84 1.18 -11.17
CA PRO A 171 9.40 0.87 -11.15
C PRO A 171 8.93 0.04 -9.97
N ASP A 172 7.76 0.37 -9.41
CA ASP A 172 7.09 -0.42 -8.36
C ASP A 172 6.34 -1.58 -9.00
N ASN A 173 7.03 -2.73 -9.10
CA ASN A 173 6.59 -3.91 -9.83
C ASN A 173 7.08 -5.17 -9.13
N SER A 174 6.38 -6.28 -9.40
CA SER A 174 6.79 -7.60 -8.91
C SER A 174 8.15 -8.05 -9.48
N VAL A 175 8.75 -9.04 -8.84
CA VAL A 175 9.97 -9.69 -9.31
C VAL A 175 9.82 -10.21 -10.75
N VAL A 176 8.68 -10.81 -11.11
CA VAL A 176 8.41 -11.28 -12.48
C VAL A 176 8.37 -10.12 -13.46
N CYS A 177 7.75 -9.00 -13.11
CA CYS A 177 7.72 -7.81 -13.95
C CYS A 177 9.10 -7.16 -14.13
N HIS A 178 9.95 -7.14 -13.10
CA HIS A 178 11.35 -6.72 -13.25
C HIS A 178 12.12 -7.65 -14.19
N ALA A 179 11.94 -8.96 -14.06
CA ALA A 179 12.56 -9.93 -14.97
C ALA A 179 12.05 -9.78 -16.42
N ASN A 180 10.76 -9.47 -16.61
CA ASN A 180 10.18 -9.16 -17.91
C ASN A 180 10.87 -7.96 -18.57
N ARG A 181 11.11 -6.87 -17.82
CA ARG A 181 11.90 -5.72 -18.30
C ARG A 181 13.34 -6.09 -18.60
N LEU A 182 13.98 -6.88 -17.74
CA LEU A 182 15.36 -7.34 -17.93
C LEU A 182 15.51 -8.21 -19.19
N ALA A 183 14.47 -8.96 -19.56
CA ALA A 183 14.37 -9.68 -20.83
C ALA A 183 14.10 -8.77 -22.05
N GLY A 184 14.06 -7.45 -21.88
CA GLY A 184 13.81 -6.48 -22.95
C GLY A 184 12.34 -6.39 -23.38
N ARG A 185 11.42 -6.96 -22.60
CA ARG A 185 9.99 -6.94 -22.92
C ARG A 185 9.31 -5.68 -22.37
N PRO A 186 8.23 -5.19 -23.02
CA PRO A 186 7.45 -4.08 -22.50
C PRO A 186 6.77 -4.43 -21.18
N GLN A 187 6.88 -3.53 -20.19
CA GLN A 187 6.19 -3.65 -18.90
C GLN A 187 5.79 -2.27 -18.37
N GLY A 188 4.49 -2.10 -18.16
CA GLY A 188 3.86 -0.89 -17.66
C GLY A 188 3.99 -0.69 -16.17
N ILE A 189 3.58 0.51 -15.78
CA ILE A 189 3.54 0.98 -14.40
C ILE A 189 2.16 1.60 -14.21
N PHE A 190 1.48 1.18 -13.16
CA PHE A 190 0.20 1.72 -12.74
C PHE A 190 0.39 2.69 -11.57
N VAL A 191 -0.69 3.36 -11.16
CA VAL A 191 -0.66 4.07 -9.88
C VAL A 191 -0.53 3.03 -8.77
N SER A 192 0.30 3.30 -7.76
CA SER A 192 0.45 2.40 -6.61
C SER A 192 0.19 3.09 -5.27
N GLY A 193 0.06 2.29 -4.23
CA GLY A 193 -0.06 2.68 -2.84
C GLY A 193 1.18 3.37 -2.28
N GLY A 194 2.32 3.27 -3.00
CA GLY A 194 3.57 3.92 -2.62
C GLY A 194 3.45 5.43 -2.48
N ALA A 195 2.60 6.07 -3.30
CA ALA A 195 2.20 7.46 -3.11
C ALA A 195 0.74 7.64 -3.52
N LEU A 196 -0.17 7.56 -2.54
CA LEU A 196 -1.61 7.48 -2.77
C LEU A 196 -2.40 8.38 -1.81
N GLY A 197 -3.08 9.36 -2.37
CA GLY A 197 -4.11 10.13 -1.69
C GLY A 197 -5.42 9.38 -1.56
N VAL A 198 -6.09 9.52 -0.42
CA VAL A 198 -7.40 8.93 -0.14
C VAL A 198 -8.35 9.99 0.42
N ASN A 199 -9.53 10.10 -0.16
CA ASN A 199 -10.62 10.91 0.38
C ASN A 199 -11.39 10.10 1.43
N THR A 200 -11.24 10.49 2.69
CA THR A 200 -11.87 9.87 3.86
C THR A 200 -13.07 10.67 4.38
N ALA A 201 -13.57 11.63 3.61
CA ALA A 201 -14.64 12.52 4.06
C ALA A 201 -16.01 11.84 4.15
N GLY A 202 -16.88 12.40 5.00
CA GLY A 202 -18.30 12.05 5.09
C GLY A 202 -18.56 10.71 5.75
N ASP A 203 -19.67 10.07 5.40
CA ASP A 203 -20.16 8.79 5.92
C ASP A 203 -19.96 7.62 4.95
N ARG A 204 -19.19 7.85 3.87
CA ARG A 204 -18.88 6.82 2.87
C ARG A 204 -18.15 5.66 3.55
N ALA A 205 -18.47 4.42 3.17
CA ALA A 205 -17.65 3.27 3.53
C ALA A 205 -16.26 3.44 2.90
N LEU A 206 -15.20 3.19 3.68
CA LEU A 206 -13.86 3.08 3.12
C LEU A 206 -13.67 1.69 2.52
N ASP A 207 -12.91 1.61 1.44
CA ASP A 207 -12.36 0.33 0.98
C ASP A 207 -11.23 -0.12 1.92
N VAL A 208 -10.86 -1.39 1.81
CA VAL A 208 -9.86 -2.05 2.65
C VAL A 208 -8.67 -2.48 1.79
N PHE A 209 -7.47 -2.40 2.35
CA PHE A 209 -6.27 -3.00 1.78
C PHE A 209 -6.17 -4.45 2.26
N PRO A 210 -6.50 -5.49 1.45
CA PRO A 210 -6.40 -6.88 1.90
C PRO A 210 -4.94 -7.30 2.16
N ASP A 211 -4.73 -8.39 2.90
CA ASP A 211 -3.39 -8.90 3.14
C ASP A 211 -2.89 -9.78 1.99
N VAL A 212 -2.36 -9.13 0.97
CA VAL A 212 -1.79 -9.74 -0.23
C VAL A 212 -0.76 -8.77 -0.85
N TYR A 213 0.13 -9.23 -1.71
CA TYR A 213 0.93 -8.32 -2.53
C TYR A 213 0.05 -7.55 -3.54
N ASN A 214 0.39 -6.30 -3.85
CA ASN A 214 -0.45 -5.35 -4.60
C ASN A 214 -1.80 -5.05 -3.92
N GLU A 215 -1.86 -4.98 -2.58
CA GLU A 215 -3.10 -4.75 -1.83
C GLU A 215 -3.81 -3.43 -2.17
N ASP A 216 -3.05 -2.47 -2.68
CA ASP A 216 -3.51 -1.19 -3.19
C ASP A 216 -4.42 -1.32 -4.41
N TRP A 217 -4.06 -2.20 -5.36
CA TRP A 217 -4.89 -2.47 -6.55
C TRP A 217 -6.26 -3.03 -6.17
N PHE A 218 -6.33 -3.81 -5.09
CA PHE A 218 -7.61 -4.24 -4.55
C PHE A 218 -8.35 -3.08 -3.88
N ALA A 219 -7.68 -2.31 -3.01
CA ALA A 219 -8.30 -1.19 -2.30
C ALA A 219 -8.98 -0.18 -3.26
N PHE A 220 -8.39 0.12 -4.41
CA PHE A 220 -9.00 1.02 -5.41
C PHE A 220 -9.65 0.33 -6.61
N ALA A 221 -9.81 -1.00 -6.60
CA ALA A 221 -10.42 -1.75 -7.72
C ALA A 221 -11.84 -1.24 -8.05
N GLY A 222 -12.63 -0.90 -7.04
CA GLY A 222 -13.98 -0.36 -7.21
C GLY A 222 -13.99 1.00 -7.91
N GLU A 223 -12.99 1.85 -7.64
CA GLU A 223 -12.82 3.15 -8.31
C GLU A 223 -12.34 2.95 -9.75
N VAL A 224 -11.36 2.06 -9.95
CA VAL A 224 -10.85 1.68 -11.27
C VAL A 224 -11.98 1.28 -12.21
N GLN A 225 -12.89 0.41 -11.75
CA GLN A 225 -14.02 -0.05 -12.57
C GLN A 225 -15.01 1.04 -12.94
N ARG A 226 -15.23 2.03 -12.06
CA ARG A 226 -16.28 3.04 -12.25
C ARG A 226 -15.79 4.26 -13.01
N HIS A 227 -14.61 4.76 -12.66
CA HIS A 227 -14.15 6.09 -13.04
C HIS A 227 -12.68 6.13 -13.48
N GLY A 228 -11.94 5.05 -13.27
CA GLY A 228 -10.48 5.04 -13.34
C GLY A 228 -9.85 5.80 -12.16
N VAL A 229 -8.60 5.47 -11.84
CA VAL A 229 -7.89 6.16 -10.75
C VAL A 229 -7.24 7.44 -11.28
N ALA A 230 -7.33 8.52 -10.49
CA ALA A 230 -6.75 9.80 -10.84
C ALA A 230 -5.21 9.72 -10.80
N HIS A 231 -4.57 9.83 -11.97
CA HIS A 231 -3.10 9.86 -12.11
C HIS A 231 -2.59 11.29 -11.93
N VAL A 232 -2.02 11.57 -10.77
CA VAL A 232 -1.60 12.91 -10.34
C VAL A 232 -0.24 13.31 -10.94
N GLY A 233 0.67 12.35 -11.08
CA GLY A 233 2.02 12.60 -11.56
C GLY A 233 2.90 11.37 -11.48
N ASN A 234 4.21 11.60 -11.56
CA ASN A 234 5.21 10.55 -11.46
C ASN A 234 6.21 10.90 -10.37
N ILE A 235 6.71 9.88 -9.68
CA ILE A 235 7.69 9.98 -8.60
C ILE A 235 8.81 8.93 -8.82
N GLY A 236 9.83 8.96 -7.96
CA GLY A 236 10.82 7.90 -7.86
C GLY A 236 10.63 7.04 -6.61
N GLN A 237 11.35 5.94 -6.57
CA GLN A 237 11.64 5.20 -5.34
C GLN A 237 13.13 4.87 -5.29
N LEU A 238 13.62 4.58 -4.08
CA LEU A 238 14.98 4.12 -3.88
C LEU A 238 15.23 2.81 -4.63
N GLU A 239 16.34 2.75 -5.36
CA GLU A 239 16.76 1.53 -6.05
C GLU A 239 17.03 0.39 -5.06
N PHE A 240 16.62 -0.81 -5.45
CA PHE A 240 16.96 -2.05 -4.76
C PHE A 240 17.26 -3.16 -5.77
N ASN A 241 17.88 -4.26 -5.34
CA ASN A 241 18.01 -5.44 -6.19
C ASN A 241 16.75 -6.31 -6.02
N PRO A 242 15.85 -6.40 -7.03
CA PRO A 242 14.61 -7.18 -6.92
C PRO A 242 14.87 -8.67 -6.84
N PHE A 243 16.02 -9.12 -7.34
CA PHE A 243 16.42 -10.53 -7.39
C PHE A 243 17.36 -10.92 -6.24
N LYS A 244 17.55 -10.04 -5.24
CA LYS A 244 18.45 -10.31 -4.10
C LYS A 244 18.02 -11.54 -3.31
N ASP A 245 16.71 -11.73 -3.15
CA ASP A 245 16.10 -12.86 -2.46
C ASP A 245 15.07 -13.52 -3.39
N PRO A 246 15.37 -14.69 -3.98
CA PRO A 246 14.43 -15.41 -4.83
C PRO A 246 13.10 -15.76 -4.15
N ALA A 247 13.07 -15.93 -2.82
CA ALA A 247 11.85 -16.24 -2.09
C ALA A 247 10.81 -15.12 -2.19
N ARG A 248 11.25 -13.87 -2.42
CA ARG A 248 10.36 -12.75 -2.70
C ARG A 248 9.42 -13.03 -3.87
N ALA A 249 9.89 -13.72 -4.91
CA ALA A 249 9.08 -14.06 -6.07
C ALA A 249 7.92 -15.01 -5.71
N THR A 250 8.14 -15.93 -4.77
CA THR A 250 7.07 -16.78 -4.20
C THR A 250 6.02 -15.94 -3.48
N PHE A 251 6.45 -14.98 -2.66
CA PHE A 251 5.54 -14.18 -1.83
C PHE A 251 4.69 -13.19 -2.64
N GLU A 252 5.20 -12.73 -3.78
CA GLU A 252 4.52 -11.76 -4.63
C GLU A 252 3.58 -12.42 -5.67
N GLU A 253 3.88 -13.66 -6.13
CA GLU A 253 3.25 -14.23 -7.31
C GLU A 253 1.72 -14.34 -7.22
N PHE A 254 1.17 -14.75 -6.07
CA PHE A 254 -0.29 -14.86 -5.93
C PHE A 254 -0.99 -13.51 -6.04
N GLY A 255 -0.46 -12.49 -5.35
CA GLY A 255 -1.00 -11.13 -5.42
C GLY A 255 -0.84 -10.50 -6.81
N ASP A 256 0.32 -10.72 -7.44
CA ASP A 256 0.58 -10.22 -8.79
C ASP A 256 -0.32 -10.88 -9.84
N LEU A 257 -0.50 -12.21 -9.76
CA LEU A 257 -1.44 -12.97 -10.59
C LEU A 257 -2.87 -12.41 -10.47
N LEU A 258 -3.34 -12.21 -9.24
CA LEU A 258 -4.69 -11.71 -8.98
C LEU A 258 -4.87 -10.26 -9.46
N ALA A 259 -3.94 -9.37 -9.13
CA ALA A 259 -3.99 -7.97 -9.52
C ALA A 259 -3.97 -7.81 -11.05
N GLU A 260 -3.02 -8.45 -11.72
CA GLU A 260 -2.90 -8.43 -13.19
C GLU A 260 -4.11 -9.08 -13.87
N GLY A 261 -4.64 -10.17 -13.31
CA GLY A 261 -5.84 -10.84 -13.80
C GLY A 261 -7.06 -9.94 -13.71
N LEU A 262 -7.34 -9.39 -12.52
CA LEU A 262 -8.47 -8.48 -12.33
C LEU A 262 -8.40 -7.28 -13.28
N TYR A 263 -7.23 -6.68 -13.46
CA TYR A 263 -7.09 -5.48 -14.29
C TYR A 263 -7.13 -5.80 -15.78
N ALA A 264 -6.64 -6.97 -16.19
CA ALA A 264 -6.88 -7.50 -17.53
C ALA A 264 -8.37 -7.69 -17.79
N LEU A 265 -9.11 -8.26 -16.82
CA LEU A 265 -10.55 -8.48 -16.92
C LEU A 265 -11.32 -7.16 -17.06
N PHE A 266 -10.94 -6.13 -16.29
CA PHE A 266 -11.54 -4.79 -16.34
C PHE A 266 -11.27 -4.10 -17.68
N THR A 267 -10.10 -4.35 -18.27
CA THR A 267 -9.72 -3.79 -19.58
C THR A 267 -10.47 -4.46 -20.73
N ASP A 268 -10.63 -5.78 -20.69
CA ASP A 268 -11.09 -6.54 -21.86
C ASP A 268 -12.61 -6.71 -21.93
N VAL A 269 -13.25 -7.13 -20.83
CA VAL A 269 -14.56 -7.77 -20.93
C VAL A 269 -15.51 -7.56 -19.75
N GLY A 270 -15.15 -6.90 -18.65
CA GLY A 270 -16.14 -6.48 -17.64
C GLY A 270 -15.67 -6.45 -16.18
N GLY A 271 -16.62 -6.47 -15.25
CA GLY A 271 -16.37 -6.34 -13.81
C GLY A 271 -16.11 -7.65 -13.06
N LEU A 272 -15.92 -7.53 -11.74
CA LEU A 272 -15.54 -8.61 -10.81
C LEU A 272 -16.37 -9.90 -10.94
N HIS A 273 -17.66 -9.80 -11.26
CA HIS A 273 -18.56 -10.97 -11.44
C HIS A 273 -18.09 -11.98 -12.50
N ARG A 274 -17.13 -11.62 -13.37
CA ARG A 274 -16.56 -12.51 -14.40
C ARG A 274 -15.28 -13.22 -13.95
N ALA A 275 -14.74 -12.92 -12.78
CA ALA A 275 -13.56 -13.55 -12.19
C ALA A 275 -13.88 -14.96 -11.65
N THR A 276 -14.39 -15.82 -12.53
CA THR A 276 -14.78 -17.21 -12.24
C THR A 276 -13.57 -18.16 -12.26
N GLU A 277 -13.71 -19.38 -11.74
CA GLU A 277 -12.66 -20.40 -11.84
C GLU A 277 -12.20 -20.64 -13.29
N ASN A 278 -13.14 -20.67 -14.25
CA ASN A 278 -12.80 -20.80 -15.68
C ASN A 278 -11.99 -19.62 -16.23
N TYR A 279 -12.17 -18.43 -15.67
CA TYR A 279 -11.34 -17.28 -16.02
C TYR A 279 -9.93 -17.47 -15.46
N TRP A 280 -9.83 -17.80 -14.17
CA TRP A 280 -8.55 -17.97 -13.49
C TRP A 280 -7.73 -19.13 -14.04
N ALA A 281 -8.35 -20.26 -14.41
CA ALA A 281 -7.67 -21.37 -15.07
C ALA A 281 -6.91 -20.91 -16.32
N ARG A 282 -7.58 -20.14 -17.19
CA ARG A 282 -6.96 -19.60 -18.40
C ARG A 282 -5.91 -18.54 -18.09
N PHE A 283 -6.16 -17.68 -17.10
CA PHE A 283 -5.21 -16.62 -16.76
C PHE A 283 -3.93 -17.18 -16.10
N ILE A 284 -4.04 -18.25 -15.32
CA ILE A 284 -2.89 -19.00 -14.76
C ILE A 284 -2.06 -19.60 -15.91
N GLU A 285 -2.69 -20.21 -16.92
CA GLU A 285 -1.97 -20.69 -18.11
C GLU A 285 -1.27 -19.56 -18.89
N ASP A 286 -1.92 -18.40 -19.01
CA ASP A 286 -1.35 -17.23 -19.67
C ASP A 286 -0.16 -16.66 -18.88
N ARG A 287 -0.28 -16.60 -17.55
CA ARG A 287 0.81 -16.21 -16.64
C ARG A 287 1.98 -17.19 -16.71
N ALA A 288 1.70 -18.49 -16.85
CA ALA A 288 2.72 -19.50 -17.03
C ALA A 288 3.51 -19.25 -18.33
N LYS A 289 2.83 -19.12 -19.46
CA LYS A 289 3.48 -18.81 -20.75
C LYS A 289 4.32 -17.53 -20.71
N LEU A 290 3.89 -16.53 -19.93
CA LEU A 290 4.68 -15.33 -19.69
C LEU A 290 6.01 -15.65 -18.98
N ILE A 291 5.97 -16.34 -17.84
CA ILE A 291 7.18 -16.68 -17.05
C ILE A 291 8.14 -17.53 -17.89
N GLU A 292 7.65 -18.55 -18.59
CA GLU A 292 8.48 -19.38 -19.49
C GLU A 292 9.14 -18.53 -20.59
N GLY A 293 8.36 -17.63 -21.22
CA GLY A 293 8.88 -16.74 -22.24
C GLY A 293 10.00 -15.84 -21.73
N ILE A 294 9.88 -15.31 -20.50
CA ILE A 294 10.93 -14.51 -19.86
C ILE A 294 12.17 -15.37 -19.62
N GLN A 295 12.02 -16.58 -19.07
CA GLN A 295 13.15 -17.49 -18.81
C GLN A 295 13.93 -17.81 -20.10
N LEU A 296 13.23 -18.08 -21.21
CA LEU A 296 13.85 -18.34 -22.51
C LEU A 296 14.69 -17.15 -23.00
N ASP A 297 14.18 -15.93 -22.87
CA ASP A 297 14.88 -14.72 -23.30
C ASP A 297 16.09 -14.38 -22.42
N LEU A 298 16.07 -14.81 -21.15
CA LEU A 298 17.20 -14.64 -20.23
C LEU A 298 18.30 -15.70 -20.41
N ALA A 299 17.96 -16.89 -20.93
CA ALA A 299 18.87 -18.04 -21.04
C ALA A 299 20.12 -17.82 -21.92
N GLY A 300 20.13 -16.78 -22.77
CA GLY A 300 21.24 -16.47 -23.68
C GLY A 300 22.33 -15.55 -23.13
N HIS A 301 22.23 -15.08 -21.87
CA HIS A 301 23.07 -13.98 -21.38
C HIS A 301 23.57 -14.18 -19.94
N GLU A 302 24.88 -14.30 -19.76
CA GLU A 302 25.54 -14.53 -18.47
C GLU A 302 25.90 -13.22 -17.74
N THR A 303 24.91 -12.41 -17.37
CA THR A 303 25.15 -11.40 -16.32
C THR A 303 24.70 -11.97 -14.98
N HIS A 304 25.39 -11.59 -13.90
CA HIS A 304 25.00 -11.98 -12.54
C HIS A 304 23.53 -11.67 -12.25
N GLU A 305 23.05 -10.51 -12.67
CA GLU A 305 21.65 -10.11 -12.52
C GLU A 305 20.67 -11.05 -13.25
N LYS A 306 20.99 -11.50 -14.47
CA LYS A 306 20.15 -12.44 -15.21
C LYS A 306 20.11 -13.84 -14.58
N VAL A 307 21.21 -14.26 -13.95
CA VAL A 307 21.24 -15.51 -13.17
C VAL A 307 20.30 -15.39 -11.98
N GLN A 308 20.40 -14.32 -11.19
CA GLN A 308 19.51 -14.09 -10.04
C GLN A 308 18.03 -13.95 -10.46
N ALA A 309 17.76 -13.27 -11.58
CA ALA A 309 16.41 -13.18 -12.14
C ALA A 309 15.87 -14.55 -12.54
N THR A 310 16.70 -15.41 -13.14
CA THR A 310 16.32 -16.78 -13.51
C THR A 310 16.00 -17.63 -12.28
N GLU A 311 16.77 -17.50 -11.20
CA GLU A 311 16.50 -18.17 -9.92
C GLU A 311 15.16 -17.70 -9.34
N SER A 312 14.92 -16.39 -9.33
CA SER A 312 13.66 -15.82 -8.85
C SER A 312 12.45 -16.27 -9.69
N LEU A 313 12.59 -16.33 -11.02
CA LEU A 313 11.53 -16.84 -11.90
C LEU A 313 11.23 -18.32 -11.65
N LYS A 314 12.21 -19.14 -11.23
CA LYS A 314 11.95 -20.53 -10.83
C LYS A 314 11.08 -20.60 -9.57
N GLU A 315 11.28 -19.70 -8.62
CA GLU A 315 10.46 -19.64 -7.40
C GLU A 315 9.03 -19.14 -7.71
N ALA A 316 8.89 -18.09 -8.52
CA ALA A 316 7.57 -17.67 -9.03
C ALA A 316 6.86 -18.80 -9.79
N TRP A 317 7.58 -19.53 -10.65
CA TRP A 317 7.05 -20.67 -11.39
C TRP A 317 6.53 -21.76 -10.47
N LYS A 318 7.31 -22.16 -9.46
CA LYS A 318 6.90 -23.15 -8.47
C LYS A 318 5.64 -22.70 -7.75
N GLN A 319 5.58 -21.44 -7.31
CA GLN A 319 4.41 -20.91 -6.64
C GLN A 319 3.19 -20.89 -7.57
N LEU A 320 3.34 -20.48 -8.84
CA LEU A 320 2.23 -20.51 -9.79
C LEU A 320 1.61 -21.91 -9.96
N HIS A 321 2.41 -22.97 -9.84
CA HIS A 321 1.94 -24.36 -9.93
C HIS A 321 1.20 -24.85 -8.68
N THR A 322 1.34 -24.17 -7.54
CA THR A 322 0.56 -24.50 -6.34
C THR A 322 -0.81 -23.83 -6.37
N ILE A 323 -0.91 -22.65 -6.99
CA ILE A 323 -2.14 -21.86 -7.07
C ILE A 323 -3.20 -22.57 -7.95
N GLN A 324 -4.37 -22.81 -7.36
CA GLN A 324 -5.54 -23.32 -8.07
C GLN A 324 -6.51 -22.19 -8.43
N PRO A 325 -7.32 -22.33 -9.51
CA PRO A 325 -8.36 -21.36 -9.84
C PRO A 325 -9.36 -21.11 -8.69
N ALA A 326 -9.63 -22.13 -7.89
CA ALA A 326 -10.50 -22.04 -6.72
C ALA A 326 -9.91 -21.14 -5.63
N ASP A 327 -8.59 -21.12 -5.44
CA ASP A 327 -7.91 -20.26 -4.47
C ASP A 327 -8.12 -18.78 -4.82
N CYS A 328 -8.07 -18.45 -6.12
CA CYS A 328 -8.36 -17.10 -6.60
C CYS A 328 -9.81 -16.68 -6.30
N VAL A 329 -10.78 -17.57 -6.53
CA VAL A 329 -12.19 -17.28 -6.23
C VAL A 329 -12.43 -17.19 -4.73
N GLU A 330 -11.81 -18.07 -3.94
CA GLU A 330 -11.86 -18.04 -2.48
C GLU A 330 -11.32 -16.71 -1.95
N PHE A 331 -10.13 -16.29 -2.39
CA PHE A 331 -9.54 -15.01 -1.99
C PHE A 331 -10.46 -13.83 -2.30
N LEU A 332 -11.05 -13.76 -3.50
CA LEU A 332 -11.98 -12.67 -3.85
C LEU A 332 -13.24 -12.67 -2.97
N GLY A 333 -13.73 -13.86 -2.61
CA GLY A 333 -14.86 -14.01 -1.69
C GLY A 333 -14.53 -13.52 -0.27
N VAL A 334 -13.32 -13.84 0.21
CA VAL A 334 -12.83 -13.39 1.52
C VAL A 334 -12.58 -11.88 1.53
N TRP A 335 -11.94 -11.34 0.50
CA TRP A 335 -11.71 -9.91 0.35
C TRP A 335 -13.02 -9.10 0.32
N GLU A 336 -14.06 -9.60 -0.34
CA GLU A 336 -15.37 -8.93 -0.33
C GLU A 336 -16.01 -8.92 1.08
N GLN A 337 -15.79 -9.96 1.89
CA GLN A 337 -16.20 -9.96 3.29
C GLN A 337 -15.44 -8.90 4.10
N ASP A 338 -14.12 -8.81 3.91
CA ASP A 338 -13.29 -7.78 4.54
C ASP A 338 -13.77 -6.37 4.17
N ARG A 339 -14.10 -6.12 2.90
CA ARG A 339 -14.64 -4.82 2.46
C ARG A 339 -15.94 -4.45 3.18
N GLN A 340 -16.83 -5.43 3.36
CA GLN A 340 -18.10 -5.20 4.03
C GLN A 340 -17.91 -4.91 5.53
N GLN A 341 -17.08 -5.70 6.20
CA GLN A 341 -16.80 -5.54 7.63
C GLN A 341 -16.04 -4.24 7.91
N PHE A 342 -14.96 -3.99 7.16
CA PHE A 342 -14.15 -2.78 7.27
C PHE A 342 -14.98 -1.53 6.95
N GLY A 343 -15.77 -1.55 5.88
CA GLY A 343 -16.65 -0.45 5.52
C GLY A 343 -17.78 -0.18 6.52
N GLN A 344 -18.19 -1.17 7.32
CA GLN A 344 -19.09 -0.95 8.46
C GLN A 344 -18.33 -0.32 9.64
N ALA A 345 -17.16 -0.84 10.00
CA ALA A 345 -16.33 -0.31 11.07
C ALA A 345 -15.92 1.15 10.80
N SER A 346 -15.48 1.46 9.58
CA SER A 346 -15.09 2.82 9.18
C SER A 346 -16.23 3.83 9.31
N ARG A 347 -17.48 3.41 9.09
CA ARG A 347 -18.67 4.25 9.26
C ARG A 347 -19.08 4.41 10.73
N GLN A 348 -18.73 3.46 11.59
CA GLN A 348 -18.94 3.61 13.02
C GLN A 348 -17.92 4.58 13.63
N ALA A 349 -16.67 4.53 13.14
CA ALA A 349 -15.59 5.41 13.58
C ALA A 349 -15.86 6.91 13.30
N THR A 350 -16.69 7.28 12.33
CA THR A 350 -17.03 8.69 12.04
C THR A 350 -17.96 9.34 13.07
N ARG A 351 -18.52 8.58 14.01
CA ARG A 351 -19.50 9.09 14.98
C ARG A 351 -18.88 10.05 16.00
N ARG A 352 -17.57 10.01 16.20
CA ARG A 352 -16.85 10.82 17.19
C ARG A 352 -15.48 11.21 16.65
N THR A 353 -15.14 12.49 16.78
CA THR A 353 -13.76 12.94 16.64
C THR A 353 -13.04 12.71 17.96
N LEU A 354 -12.05 11.83 17.95
CA LEU A 354 -11.19 11.45 19.07
C LEU A 354 -9.85 12.16 18.95
N ASP A 355 -9.17 12.44 20.06
CA ASP A 355 -7.74 12.80 20.01
C ASP A 355 -6.86 11.58 19.68
N TYR A 356 -5.53 11.77 19.58
CA TYR A 356 -4.63 10.66 19.25
C TYR A 356 -4.64 9.55 20.31
N HIS A 357 -4.69 9.90 21.60
CA HIS A 357 -4.69 8.91 22.67
C HIS A 357 -5.92 8.00 22.56
N ALA A 358 -7.12 8.58 22.52
CA ALA A 358 -8.36 7.83 22.41
C ALA A 358 -8.46 7.06 21.07
N ALA A 359 -8.00 7.66 19.97
CA ALA A 359 -7.97 6.96 18.67
C ALA A 359 -7.04 5.75 18.69
N PHE A 360 -5.83 5.87 19.26
CA PHE A 360 -4.90 4.75 19.35
C PHE A 360 -5.36 3.67 20.33
N GLU A 361 -6.01 4.05 21.43
CA GLU A 361 -6.66 3.10 22.34
C GLU A 361 -7.76 2.29 21.61
N GLU A 362 -8.65 2.95 20.87
CA GLU A 362 -9.68 2.27 20.05
C GLU A 362 -9.06 1.40 18.94
N LEU A 363 -7.90 1.78 18.41
CA LEU A 363 -7.15 0.99 17.43
C LEU A 363 -6.24 -0.07 18.07
N GLY A 364 -6.20 -0.21 19.40
CA GLY A 364 -5.36 -1.19 20.09
C GLY A 364 -3.85 -0.91 20.00
N LEU A 365 -3.46 0.33 19.67
CA LEU A 365 -2.08 0.77 19.53
C LEU A 365 -1.56 1.34 20.86
N LYS A 366 -0.68 0.59 21.52
CA LYS A 366 -0.22 0.89 22.88
C LYS A 366 1.10 1.67 22.94
N SER A 367 1.91 1.58 21.88
CA SER A 367 3.25 2.16 21.82
C SER A 367 3.27 3.27 20.76
N TRP A 368 3.22 4.52 21.20
CA TRP A 368 3.25 5.68 20.32
C TRP A 368 3.79 6.92 21.04
N GLN A 369 4.35 7.87 20.29
CA GLN A 369 4.88 9.12 20.81
C GLN A 369 4.73 10.29 19.84
N GLU A 370 4.79 11.52 20.37
CA GLU A 370 4.88 12.73 19.54
C GLU A 370 6.30 13.28 19.56
N ALA A 371 6.82 13.62 18.38
CA ALA A 371 8.10 14.28 18.22
C ALA A 371 7.95 15.56 17.38
N ARG A 372 8.81 16.55 17.68
CA ARG A 372 8.94 17.80 16.93
C ARG A 372 10.36 18.34 17.11
N PHE A 373 10.75 19.32 16.30
CA PHE A 373 12.05 19.98 16.43
C PHE A 373 12.32 20.43 17.88
N GLY A 374 13.50 20.08 18.40
CA GLY A 374 13.92 20.40 19.77
C GLY A 374 13.20 19.61 20.88
N VAL A 375 12.26 18.72 20.55
CA VAL A 375 11.53 17.88 21.53
C VAL A 375 11.41 16.45 21.01
N ALA A 376 12.33 15.59 21.45
CA ALA A 376 12.15 14.15 21.41
C ALA A 376 11.38 13.75 22.68
N ARG A 377 10.05 13.85 22.69
CA ARG A 377 9.30 13.40 23.87
C ARG A 377 9.20 11.87 23.81
N MET A 378 9.85 11.17 24.74
CA MET A 378 9.42 9.84 25.13
C MET A 378 8.07 9.98 25.85
N PRO A 379 7.05 9.17 25.54
CA PRO A 379 5.98 8.94 26.49
C PRO A 379 6.61 8.15 27.63
N GLU A 380 6.46 8.64 28.86
CA GLU A 380 6.34 7.69 29.95
C GLU A 380 5.25 6.70 29.54
N LEU A 381 5.59 5.41 29.47
CA LEU A 381 4.59 4.36 29.46
C LEU A 381 3.58 4.73 30.53
N ALA A 382 2.34 5.05 30.15
CA ALA A 382 1.28 5.18 31.12
C ALA A 382 1.13 3.78 31.74
N GLU A 383 1.80 3.56 32.88
CA GLU A 383 1.55 2.40 33.70
C GLU A 383 0.06 2.44 34.03
N VAL A 384 -0.67 1.49 33.44
CA VAL A 384 -2.04 1.22 33.82
C VAL A 384 -1.98 0.77 35.27
N ASN A 385 -2.25 1.69 36.18
CA ASN A 385 -2.42 1.41 37.60
C ASN A 385 -3.54 0.39 37.76
N SER A 386 -3.17 -0.88 37.82
CA SER A 386 -4.02 -2.00 38.23
C SER A 386 -4.09 -2.02 39.75
N ALA A 387 -4.70 -0.98 40.35
CA ALA A 387 -4.98 -0.96 41.78
C ALA A 387 -6.29 -0.21 42.05
N GLY A 388 -7.38 -0.96 42.12
CA GLY A 388 -8.69 -0.42 42.47
C GLY A 388 -9.75 -1.51 42.67
N ALA A 389 -9.41 -2.63 43.30
CA ALA A 389 -10.42 -3.54 43.82
C ALA A 389 -11.00 -2.95 45.13
N PRO A 390 -12.32 -2.81 45.27
CA PRO A 390 -12.93 -2.28 46.49
C PRO A 390 -12.86 -3.31 47.62
N ARG A 391 -12.57 -2.84 48.83
CA ARG A 391 -12.94 -3.54 50.08
C ARG A 391 -14.20 -2.94 50.64
#